data_AF-A0A8D5FI73-F1
#
_entry.id   AF-A0A8D5FI73-F1
#
_cell.length_a   1.000
_cell.length_b   1.000
_cell.length_c   1.000
_cell.angle_alpha   90.00
_cell.angle_beta   90.00
_cell.angle_gamma   90.00
#
_symmetry.space_group_name_H-M   'P 1'
#
loop_
_entity.id
_entity.type
_entity.pdbx_description
1 polymer ?
#
loop_
_entity_poly.entity_id
_entity_poly.type
_entity_poly.pdbx_seq_one_letter_code
_entity_poly.pdbx_strand_id
1 'polypeptide(L)'
;MTPEETIVTIKDSGLRGRGGGGFPTGLKWSFCAANESEQKYLICNADEGDPGAFMDRSVIEGNPHAVIEGMIINAYAIGASIGYVYIRAEYPLAVDRLHMALKQAGEKGFLGKNLFGTDFNFKIKVKLGAGAFVCGEETALIASIEGERGMPRAKPPFPANKGLWGKPTIINNVETLANVPQIINKGAEWFAAIGSEKSKGTKVIALTGKIRNTGLIEIPMGMPLKDIIFNIGGGIEGDKLFKAVQTGGPSGGVFPSSILISRLITRDLPQSAQ
;
A
#
# COMPACT_ATOMS: atom_id res chain seq x y z
N MET A 1 12.71 12.50 16.04
CA MET A 1 12.93 11.08 15.74
C MET A 1 14.05 10.96 14.72
N THR A 2 15.04 10.10 14.95
CA THR A 2 16.05 9.75 13.95
C THR A 2 15.46 8.84 12.87
N PRO A 3 16.14 8.63 11.72
CA PRO A 3 15.72 7.66 10.72
C PRO A 3 15.53 6.25 11.30
N GLU A 4 16.44 5.82 12.18
CA GLU A 4 16.41 4.50 12.84
C GLU A 4 15.21 4.39 13.78
N GLU A 5 14.95 5.40 14.61
CA GLU A 5 13.78 5.46 15.48
C GLU A 5 12.49 5.38 14.67
N THR A 6 12.45 6.04 13.51
CA THR A 6 11.29 5.99 12.60
C THR A 6 11.05 4.57 12.08
N ILE A 7 12.10 3.84 11.68
CA ILE A 7 11.99 2.44 11.26
C ILE A 7 11.50 1.56 12.41
N VAL A 8 12.04 1.77 13.61
CA VAL A 8 11.65 1.03 14.83
C VAL A 8 10.16 1.25 15.13
N THR A 9 9.68 2.49 15.15
CA THR A 9 8.25 2.79 15.37
C THR A 9 7.35 2.09 14.34
N ILE A 10 7.72 2.09 13.05
CA ILE A 10 6.94 1.39 12.01
C ILE A 10 7.01 -0.13 12.18
N LYS A 11 8.15 -0.68 12.60
CA LYS A 11 8.29 -2.11 12.89
C LYS A 11 7.42 -2.52 14.08
N ASP A 12 7.46 -1.75 15.17
CA ASP A 12 6.75 -2.04 16.42
C ASP A 12 5.24 -1.85 16.27
N SER A 13 4.79 -1.00 15.35
CA SER A 13 3.36 -0.88 15.00
C SER A 13 2.77 -2.19 14.45
N GLY A 14 3.62 -3.08 13.92
CA GLY A 14 3.18 -4.29 13.24
C GLY A 14 2.53 -4.03 11.88
N LEU A 15 2.69 -2.84 11.29
CA LEU A 15 2.20 -2.54 9.94
C LEU A 15 2.77 -3.53 8.93
N ARG A 16 1.87 -4.10 8.12
CA ARG A 16 2.17 -5.00 7.01
C ARG A 16 1.72 -4.38 5.70
N GLY A 17 2.45 -4.63 4.62
CA GLY A 17 2.13 -4.13 3.30
C GLY A 17 0.69 -4.43 2.88
N ARG A 18 -0.04 -3.39 2.48
CA ARG A 18 -1.48 -3.44 2.16
C ARG A 18 -1.80 -3.79 0.70
N GLY A 19 -0.79 -3.90 -0.16
CA GLY A 19 -0.93 -4.32 -1.56
C GLY A 19 -0.87 -5.83 -1.80
N GLY A 20 -1.47 -6.63 -0.91
CA GLY A 20 -1.60 -8.09 -1.09
C GLY A 20 -0.49 -8.93 -0.45
N GLY A 21 0.79 -8.67 -0.75
CA GLY A 21 1.90 -9.52 -0.29
C GLY A 21 2.15 -9.53 1.23
N GLY A 22 1.61 -8.55 1.97
CA GLY A 22 1.57 -8.59 3.42
C GLY A 22 2.92 -8.61 4.13
N PHE A 23 4.01 -8.17 3.50
CA PHE A 23 5.34 -8.17 4.11
C PHE A 23 5.43 -7.11 5.23
N PRO A 24 6.09 -7.39 6.38
CA PRO A 24 6.23 -6.39 7.46
C PRO A 24 6.96 -5.13 7.00
N THR A 25 6.29 -3.97 7.10
CA THR A 25 6.73 -2.72 6.46
C THR A 25 8.03 -2.21 7.07
N GLY A 26 8.13 -2.13 8.40
CA GLY A 26 9.35 -1.68 9.08
C GLY A 26 10.57 -2.56 8.80
N LEU A 27 10.37 -3.89 8.72
CA LEU A 27 11.43 -4.82 8.31
C LEU A 27 11.89 -4.55 6.87
N LYS A 28 10.94 -4.32 5.95
CA LYS A 28 11.27 -3.97 4.56
C LYS A 28 12.15 -2.72 4.51
N TRP A 29 11.80 -1.69 5.30
CA TRP A 29 12.54 -0.44 5.36
C TRP A 29 13.95 -0.65 5.90
N SER A 30 14.12 -1.47 6.95
CA SER A 30 15.45 -1.77 7.50
C SER A 30 16.40 -2.42 6.49
N PHE A 31 15.88 -3.22 5.56
CA PHE A 31 16.72 -3.82 4.52
C PHE A 31 17.31 -2.75 3.59
N CYS A 32 16.51 -1.79 3.14
CA CYS A 32 17.02 -0.70 2.29
C CYS A 32 17.90 0.28 3.07
N ALA A 33 17.52 0.60 4.31
CA ALA A 33 18.30 1.49 5.17
C ALA A 33 19.72 0.96 5.39
N ALA A 34 19.87 -0.35 5.60
CA ALA A 34 21.16 -1.01 5.80
C ALA A 34 22.09 -1.05 4.58
N ASN A 35 21.60 -0.74 3.36
CA ASN A 35 22.46 -0.68 2.18
C ASN A 35 23.15 0.69 2.10
N GLU A 36 24.48 0.71 2.03
CA GLU A 36 25.25 1.93 1.78
C GLU A 36 25.09 2.37 0.32
N SER A 37 24.50 3.53 0.08
CA SER A 37 24.35 4.11 -1.25
C SER A 37 24.09 5.60 -1.18
N GLU A 38 24.76 6.38 -2.02
CA GLU A 38 24.52 7.82 -2.16
C GLU A 38 23.09 8.15 -2.62
N GLN A 39 22.47 7.22 -3.36
CA GLN A 39 21.13 7.37 -3.88
C GLN A 39 20.30 6.14 -3.54
N LYS A 40 19.17 6.37 -2.87
CA LYS A 40 18.11 5.38 -2.67
C LYS A 40 16.80 5.91 -3.22
N TYR A 41 15.92 5.02 -3.64
CA TYR A 41 14.63 5.39 -4.21
C TYR A 41 13.47 4.90 -3.37
N LEU A 42 12.39 5.66 -3.39
CA LEU A 42 11.09 5.23 -2.90
C LEU A 42 10.09 5.19 -4.05
N ILE A 43 9.27 4.15 -4.09
CA ILE A 43 8.19 4.02 -5.06
C ILE A 43 6.89 3.80 -4.28
N CYS A 44 5.92 4.65 -4.53
CA CYS A 44 4.52 4.41 -4.21
C CYS A 44 3.88 3.67 -5.39
N ASN A 45 3.44 2.43 -5.16
CA ASN A 45 2.70 1.63 -6.13
C ASN A 45 1.20 1.95 -6.01
N ALA A 46 0.70 2.69 -7.01
CA ALA A 46 -0.69 3.11 -7.19
C ALA A 46 -1.28 2.57 -8.52
N ASP A 47 -0.81 1.41 -8.98
CA ASP A 47 -1.31 0.80 -10.22
C ASP A 47 -2.69 0.14 -10.03
N GLU A 48 -3.00 -0.36 -8.82
CA GLU A 48 -4.29 -0.98 -8.41
C GLU A 48 -5.05 -1.62 -9.57
N GLY A 49 -4.41 -2.58 -10.24
CA GLY A 49 -4.94 -3.18 -11.47
C GLY A 49 -6.04 -4.21 -11.23
N ASP A 50 -6.26 -4.65 -9.98
CA ASP A 50 -7.22 -5.71 -9.64
C ASP A 50 -8.67 -5.26 -9.95
N PRO A 51 -9.41 -6.00 -10.79
CA PRO A 51 -10.86 -5.86 -10.95
C PRO A 51 -11.59 -5.75 -9.61
N GLY A 52 -12.38 -4.68 -9.45
CA GLY A 52 -13.16 -4.43 -8.23
C GLY A 52 -12.37 -3.80 -7.08
N ALA A 53 -11.06 -3.57 -7.23
CA ALA A 53 -10.27 -2.79 -6.29
C ALA A 53 -10.31 -1.29 -6.65
N PHE A 54 -10.59 -0.47 -5.65
CA PHE A 54 -10.61 1.00 -5.77
C PHE A 54 -10.28 1.67 -4.42
N MET A 55 -9.59 0.95 -3.54
CA MET A 55 -9.15 1.45 -2.23
C MET A 55 -8.04 2.49 -2.40
N ASP A 56 -7.01 2.17 -3.18
CA ASP A 56 -5.87 3.05 -3.43
C ASP A 56 -6.33 4.29 -4.19
N ARG A 57 -7.18 4.10 -5.22
CA ARG A 57 -7.83 5.19 -5.94
C ARG A 57 -8.52 6.16 -4.98
N SER A 58 -9.30 5.63 -4.04
CA SER A 58 -10.10 6.46 -3.13
C SER A 58 -9.24 7.22 -2.13
N VAL A 59 -8.10 6.66 -1.72
CA VAL A 59 -7.12 7.38 -0.89
C VAL A 59 -6.48 8.52 -1.68
N ILE A 60 -6.06 8.29 -2.92
CA ILE A 60 -5.42 9.34 -3.75
C ILE A 60 -6.43 10.43 -4.12
N GLU A 61 -7.67 10.06 -4.44
CA GLU A 61 -8.71 11.03 -4.74
C GLU A 61 -9.13 11.80 -3.48
N GLY A 62 -9.31 11.13 -2.34
CA GLY A 62 -9.84 11.74 -1.12
C GLY A 62 -8.80 12.50 -0.31
N ASN A 63 -7.63 11.92 -0.09
CA ASN A 63 -6.57 12.47 0.76
C ASN A 63 -5.15 12.13 0.22
N PRO A 64 -4.74 12.73 -0.91
CA PRO A 64 -3.41 12.50 -1.49
C PRO A 64 -2.27 12.98 -0.57
N HIS A 65 -2.54 13.96 0.30
CA HIS A 65 -1.55 14.49 1.25
C HIS A 65 -1.09 13.44 2.27
N ALA A 66 -1.98 12.54 2.72
CA ALA A 66 -1.58 11.44 3.61
C ALA A 66 -0.56 10.50 2.94
N VAL A 67 -0.71 10.26 1.63
CA VAL A 67 0.25 9.45 0.86
C VAL A 67 1.58 10.19 0.71
N ILE A 68 1.55 11.48 0.38
CA ILE A 68 2.73 12.33 0.23
C ILE A 68 3.52 12.40 1.55
N GLU A 69 2.83 12.66 2.67
CA GLU A 69 3.44 12.68 4.01
C GLU A 69 4.05 11.32 4.36
N GLY A 70 3.32 10.22 4.10
CA GLY A 70 3.85 8.88 4.28
C GLY A 70 5.10 8.59 3.44
N MET A 71 5.17 9.12 2.22
CA MET A 71 6.36 9.03 1.37
C MET A 71 7.53 9.86 1.92
N ILE A 72 7.28 11.07 2.43
CA ILE A 72 8.31 11.92 3.05
C ILE A 72 8.91 11.20 4.26
N ILE A 73 8.07 10.66 5.15
CA ILE A 73 8.50 9.93 6.35
C ILE A 73 9.29 8.67 5.95
N ASN A 74 8.79 7.88 5.00
CA ASN A 74 9.50 6.69 4.55
C ASN A 74 10.85 7.05 3.93
N ALA A 75 10.90 8.09 3.09
CA ALA A 75 12.12 8.53 2.44
C ALA A 75 13.17 9.02 3.45
N TYR A 76 12.75 9.77 4.46
CA TYR A 76 13.59 10.17 5.59
C TYR A 76 14.16 8.95 6.31
N ALA A 77 13.30 7.98 6.65
CA ALA A 77 13.69 6.78 7.37
C ALA A 77 14.73 5.92 6.63
N ILE A 78 14.66 5.83 5.29
CA ILE A 78 15.57 4.99 4.50
C ILE A 78 16.75 5.75 3.90
N GLY A 79 16.75 7.10 3.96
CA GLY A 79 17.73 7.95 3.29
C GLY A 79 17.52 8.07 1.78
N ALA A 80 16.28 8.06 1.29
CA ALA A 80 15.96 8.28 -0.12
C ALA A 80 15.75 9.76 -0.42
N SER A 81 16.30 10.24 -1.55
CA SER A 81 16.15 11.63 -1.99
C SER A 81 15.17 11.80 -3.16
N ILE A 82 14.74 10.70 -3.77
CA ILE A 82 13.82 10.69 -4.92
C ILE A 82 12.74 9.63 -4.73
N GLY A 83 11.49 10.09 -4.80
CA GLY A 83 10.29 9.28 -4.80
C GLY A 83 9.66 9.21 -6.20
N TYR A 84 9.04 8.08 -6.53
CA TYR A 84 8.13 7.94 -7.66
C TYR A 84 6.75 7.54 -7.14
N VAL A 85 5.70 8.17 -7.65
CA VAL A 85 4.35 7.61 -7.61
C VAL A 85 4.09 6.99 -8.98
N TYR A 86 4.01 5.66 -9.02
CA TYR A 86 3.62 4.93 -10.21
C TYR A 86 2.11 4.74 -10.17
N ILE A 87 1.38 5.52 -10.96
CA ILE A 87 -0.08 5.55 -10.96
C ILE A 87 -0.60 5.18 -12.33
N ARG A 88 -1.63 4.34 -12.37
CA ARG A 88 -2.25 3.93 -13.64
C ARG A 88 -2.92 5.13 -14.33
N ALA A 89 -2.83 5.21 -15.66
CA ALA A 89 -3.42 6.32 -16.42
C ALA A 89 -4.96 6.29 -16.43
N GLU A 90 -5.60 5.17 -16.12
CA GLU A 90 -7.06 5.03 -16.13
C GLU A 90 -7.75 5.74 -14.95
N TYR A 91 -7.00 6.36 -14.03
CA TYR A 91 -7.53 7.15 -12.91
C TYR A 91 -7.30 8.67 -13.11
N PRO A 92 -7.95 9.32 -14.09
CA PRO A 92 -7.66 10.71 -14.44
C PRO A 92 -7.86 11.67 -13.26
N LEU A 93 -8.95 11.51 -12.50
CA LEU A 93 -9.21 12.36 -11.33
C LEU A 93 -8.15 12.16 -10.23
N ALA A 94 -7.71 10.93 -9.99
CA ALA A 94 -6.66 10.65 -9.01
C ALA A 94 -5.33 11.27 -9.43
N VAL A 95 -4.99 11.18 -10.72
CA VAL A 95 -3.79 11.82 -11.31
C VAL A 95 -3.84 13.34 -11.12
N ASP A 96 -4.96 13.99 -11.46
CA ASP A 96 -5.12 15.44 -11.33
C ASP A 96 -5.00 15.90 -9.87
N ARG A 97 -5.69 15.21 -8.95
CA ARG A 97 -5.64 15.53 -7.51
C ARG A 97 -4.25 15.30 -6.91
N LEU A 98 -3.56 14.24 -7.33
CA LEU A 98 -2.18 13.97 -6.92
C LEU A 98 -1.24 15.09 -7.39
N HIS A 99 -1.33 15.50 -8.66
CA HIS A 99 -0.51 16.59 -9.18
C HIS A 99 -0.77 17.91 -8.44
N MET A 100 -2.04 18.22 -8.16
CA MET A 100 -2.41 19.38 -7.36
C MET A 100 -1.82 19.32 -5.95
N ALA A 101 -1.91 18.17 -5.28
CA ALA A 101 -1.38 17.98 -3.93
C ALA A 101 0.16 18.07 -3.90
N LEU A 102 0.86 17.50 -4.88
CA LEU A 102 2.31 17.61 -5.02
C LEU A 102 2.76 19.05 -5.25
N LYS A 103 2.02 19.81 -6.07
CA LYS A 103 2.26 21.24 -6.28
C LYS A 103 2.12 22.01 -4.97
N GLN A 104 1.00 21.81 -4.26
CA GLN A 104 0.76 22.45 -2.95
C GLN A 104 1.83 22.11 -1.92
N ALA A 105 2.25 20.84 -1.85
CA ALA A 105 3.30 20.40 -0.93
C ALA A 105 4.66 21.04 -1.26
N GLY A 106 4.98 21.18 -2.56
CA GLY A 106 6.17 21.91 -3.01
C GLY A 106 6.13 23.40 -2.66
N GLU A 107 5.00 24.09 -2.93
CA GLU A 107 4.82 25.52 -2.63
C GLU A 107 4.92 25.83 -1.12
N LYS A 108 4.47 24.88 -0.28
CA LYS A 108 4.59 24.99 1.19
C LYS A 108 5.94 24.52 1.75
N GLY A 109 6.87 24.08 0.90
CA GLY A 109 8.20 23.63 1.34
C GLY A 109 8.21 22.26 2.03
N PHE A 110 7.19 21.42 1.83
CA PHE A 110 7.16 20.02 2.30
C PHE A 110 7.84 19.04 1.33
N LEU A 111 8.14 19.47 0.11
CA LEU A 111 8.92 18.74 -0.89
C LEU A 111 9.99 19.67 -1.48
N GLY A 112 11.09 19.08 -1.94
CA GLY A 112 12.22 19.81 -2.50
C GLY A 112 13.47 19.65 -1.66
N LYS A 113 14.04 20.79 -1.24
CA LYS A 113 15.33 20.84 -0.55
C LYS A 113 15.20 21.36 0.88
N ASN A 114 16.15 20.97 1.73
CA ASN A 114 16.31 21.41 3.11
C ASN A 114 15.00 21.35 3.91
N LEU A 115 14.32 20.22 3.83
CA LEU A 115 12.99 20.04 4.39
C LEU A 115 13.02 20.27 5.91
N PHE A 116 12.08 21.08 6.39
CA PHE A 116 11.96 21.45 7.81
C PHE A 116 13.25 22.06 8.41
N GLY A 117 14.08 22.72 7.59
CA GLY A 117 15.33 23.35 8.04
C GLY A 117 16.48 22.36 8.28
N THR A 118 16.35 21.12 7.80
CA THR A 118 17.40 20.08 7.87
C THR A 118 18.19 20.01 6.56
N ASP A 119 19.14 19.09 6.46
CA ASP A 119 19.84 18.74 5.20
C ASP A 119 19.07 17.72 4.35
N PHE A 120 17.94 17.22 4.84
CA PHE A 120 17.11 16.25 4.13
C PHE A 120 16.44 16.87 2.91
N ASN A 121 16.60 16.21 1.76
CA ASN A 121 16.02 16.62 0.49
C ASN A 121 15.18 15.48 -0.05
N PHE A 122 13.96 15.77 -0.49
CA PHE A 122 13.09 14.76 -1.09
C PHE A 122 12.18 15.36 -2.15
N LYS A 123 12.20 14.76 -3.36
CA LYS A 123 11.32 15.13 -4.46
C LYS A 123 10.53 13.93 -4.92
N ILE A 124 9.27 14.15 -5.32
CA ILE A 124 8.42 13.11 -5.87
C ILE A 124 8.19 13.38 -7.35
N LYS A 125 8.28 12.33 -8.17
CA LYS A 125 7.90 12.34 -9.58
C LYS A 125 6.68 11.43 -9.78
N VAL A 126 5.83 11.79 -10.73
CA VAL A 126 4.70 10.94 -11.14
C VAL A 126 5.08 10.20 -12.41
N LYS A 127 4.89 8.88 -12.44
CA LYS A 127 5.00 8.04 -13.63
C LYS A 127 3.62 7.45 -13.92
N LEU A 128 3.10 7.72 -15.11
CA LEU A 128 1.85 7.15 -15.57
C LEU A 128 2.09 5.75 -16.14
N GLY A 129 1.35 4.77 -15.63
CA GLY A 129 1.27 3.42 -16.20
C GLY A 129 0.42 3.39 -17.47
N ALA A 130 0.60 2.36 -18.29
CA ALA A 130 -0.06 2.20 -19.59
C ALA A 130 -1.07 1.03 -19.61
N GLY A 131 -1.80 0.82 -18.51
CA GLY A 131 -2.89 -0.17 -18.42
C GLY A 131 -2.48 -1.64 -18.30
N ALA A 132 -1.21 -1.90 -18.00
CA ALA A 132 -0.69 -3.26 -17.87
C ALA A 132 -0.79 -3.75 -16.41
N PHE A 133 -1.73 -4.63 -16.11
CA PHE A 133 -1.93 -5.25 -14.78
C PHE A 133 -0.63 -5.80 -14.16
N VAL A 134 0.23 -6.41 -14.99
CA VAL A 134 1.51 -6.98 -14.54
C VAL A 134 2.45 -5.94 -13.95
N CYS A 135 2.33 -4.67 -14.33
CA CYS A 135 3.13 -3.57 -13.78
C CYS A 135 2.78 -3.23 -12.32
N GLY A 136 1.74 -3.84 -11.75
CA GLY A 136 1.52 -3.83 -10.30
C GLY A 136 2.53 -4.69 -9.53
N GLU A 137 3.21 -5.64 -10.18
CA GLU A 137 4.30 -6.43 -9.57
C GLU A 137 5.56 -5.56 -9.39
N GLU A 138 6.24 -5.70 -8.26
CA GLU A 138 7.29 -4.77 -7.82
C GLU A 138 8.47 -4.61 -8.81
N THR A 139 8.90 -5.68 -9.48
CA THR A 139 10.03 -5.63 -10.42
C THR A 139 9.59 -5.22 -11.82
N ALA A 140 8.39 -5.63 -12.25
CA ALA A 140 7.78 -5.14 -13.49
C ALA A 140 7.51 -3.62 -13.43
N LEU A 141 7.08 -3.13 -12.26
CA LEU A 141 6.89 -1.71 -11.99
C LEU A 141 8.21 -0.94 -12.15
N ILE A 142 9.31 -1.46 -11.57
CA ILE A 142 10.64 -0.88 -11.74
C ILE A 142 11.00 -0.80 -13.23
N ALA A 143 10.86 -1.90 -13.98
CA ALA A 143 11.17 -1.92 -15.41
C ALA A 143 10.36 -0.87 -16.20
N SER A 144 9.07 -0.70 -15.87
CA SER A 144 8.21 0.32 -16.46
C SER A 144 8.65 1.76 -16.15
N ILE A 145 9.11 2.03 -14.90
CA ILE A 145 9.71 3.33 -14.55
C ILE A 145 10.99 3.57 -15.35
N GLU A 146 11.82 2.52 -15.51
CA GLU A 146 13.07 2.56 -16.28
C GLU A 146 12.85 2.76 -17.80
N GLY A 147 11.61 2.63 -18.27
CA GLY A 147 11.24 2.76 -19.68
C GLY A 147 11.36 1.47 -20.47
N GLU A 148 11.60 0.36 -19.78
CA GLU A 148 11.57 -0.99 -20.36
C GLU A 148 10.13 -1.53 -20.42
N ARG A 149 9.97 -2.69 -21.07
CA ARG A 149 8.72 -3.45 -20.97
C ARG A 149 8.54 -3.90 -19.51
N GLY A 150 7.33 -3.76 -18.97
CA GLY A 150 6.97 -4.18 -17.62
C GLY A 150 6.93 -5.69 -17.42
N MET A 151 8.08 -6.35 -17.57
CA MET A 151 8.26 -7.78 -17.35
C MET A 151 8.88 -8.00 -15.97
N PRO A 152 8.30 -8.88 -15.13
CA PRO A 152 8.91 -9.22 -13.86
C PRO A 152 10.32 -9.78 -14.03
N ARG A 153 11.21 -9.45 -13.10
CA ARG A 153 12.59 -9.96 -13.04
C ARG A 153 12.68 -11.01 -11.93
N ALA A 154 13.48 -12.05 -12.17
CA ALA A 154 13.73 -13.08 -11.16
C ALA A 154 14.43 -12.46 -9.93
N LYS A 155 14.02 -12.91 -8.73
CA LYS A 155 14.64 -12.56 -7.45
C LYS A 155 15.48 -13.76 -6.98
N PRO A 156 16.72 -13.58 -6.49
CA PRO A 156 17.45 -12.32 -6.25
C PRO A 156 18.04 -11.66 -7.53
N PRO A 157 18.42 -10.36 -7.48
CA PRO A 157 18.44 -9.48 -6.30
C PRO A 157 17.06 -8.88 -5.94
N PHE A 158 16.83 -8.62 -4.65
CA PHE A 158 15.63 -7.95 -4.18
C PHE A 158 15.72 -6.43 -4.39
N PRO A 159 14.59 -5.72 -4.64
CA PRO A 159 14.59 -4.28 -4.86
C PRO A 159 15.23 -3.46 -3.74
N ALA A 160 15.08 -3.90 -2.48
CA ALA A 160 15.68 -3.25 -1.32
C ALA A 160 17.21 -3.21 -1.37
N ASN A 161 17.86 -4.11 -2.13
CA ASN A 161 19.30 -4.12 -2.37
C ASN A 161 19.64 -3.51 -3.73
N LYS A 162 18.98 -3.96 -4.80
CA LYS A 162 19.16 -3.48 -6.18
C LYS A 162 17.81 -3.43 -6.88
N GLY A 163 17.19 -2.26 -6.88
CA GLY A 163 15.92 -1.98 -7.54
C GLY A 163 16.10 -1.00 -8.70
N LEU A 164 15.46 0.16 -8.59
CA LEU A 164 15.44 1.19 -9.63
C LEU A 164 16.85 1.67 -9.98
N TRP A 165 17.24 1.51 -11.24
CA TRP A 165 18.58 1.76 -11.79
C TRP A 165 19.69 1.08 -10.99
N GLY A 166 19.41 -0.11 -10.46
CA GLY A 166 20.33 -0.90 -9.64
C GLY A 166 20.60 -0.32 -8.26
N LYS A 167 19.86 0.69 -7.81
CA LYS A 167 20.01 1.31 -6.49
C LYS A 167 19.02 0.73 -5.46
N PRO A 168 19.33 0.75 -4.16
CA PRO A 168 18.41 0.32 -3.11
C PRO A 168 17.07 1.06 -3.24
N THR A 169 15.98 0.30 -3.34
CA THR A 169 14.67 0.85 -3.63
C THR A 169 13.59 0.19 -2.78
N ILE A 170 12.79 1.01 -2.10
CA ILE A 170 11.59 0.54 -1.40
C ILE A 170 10.37 0.79 -2.26
N ILE A 171 9.50 -0.22 -2.34
CA ILE A 171 8.18 -0.12 -2.98
C ILE A 171 7.12 -0.41 -1.92
N ASN A 172 6.21 0.55 -1.73
CA ASN A 172 5.05 0.41 -0.86
C ASN A 172 3.78 0.78 -1.60
N ASN A 173 2.69 0.08 -1.27
CA ASN A 173 1.36 0.37 -1.76
C ASN A 173 0.81 1.67 -1.13
N VAL A 174 -0.11 2.35 -1.82
CA VAL A 174 -0.75 3.61 -1.39
C VAL A 174 -1.29 3.54 0.03
N GLU A 175 -2.14 2.55 0.34
CA GLU A 175 -2.72 2.42 1.68
C GLU A 175 -1.65 2.17 2.75
N THR A 176 -0.56 1.49 2.39
CA THR A 176 0.57 1.28 3.33
C THR A 176 1.19 2.61 3.73
N LEU A 177 1.45 3.49 2.76
CA LEU A 177 2.03 4.81 2.99
C LEU A 177 1.05 5.74 3.71
N ALA A 178 -0.23 5.70 3.36
CA ALA A 178 -1.26 6.53 4.00
C ALA A 178 -1.47 6.23 5.50
N ASN A 179 -1.12 5.02 5.95
CA ASN A 179 -1.15 4.66 7.37
C ASN A 179 0.04 5.23 8.18
N VAL A 180 1.17 5.52 7.52
CA VAL A 180 2.42 5.93 8.18
C VAL A 180 2.26 7.20 9.02
N PRO A 181 1.66 8.31 8.53
CA PRO A 181 1.51 9.53 9.32
C PRO A 181 0.76 9.32 10.64
N GLN A 182 -0.31 8.52 10.62
CA GLN A 182 -1.10 8.25 11.83
C GLN A 182 -0.31 7.43 12.86
N ILE A 183 0.49 6.47 12.40
CA ILE A 183 1.37 5.68 13.28
C ILE A 183 2.41 6.57 13.94
N ILE A 184 3.05 7.48 13.19
CA ILE A 184 4.03 8.41 13.76
C ILE A 184 3.37 9.37 14.76
N ASN A 185 2.19 9.90 14.44
CA ASN A 185 1.52 10.88 15.29
C ASN A 185 0.90 10.29 16.56
N LYS A 186 0.43 9.04 16.53
CA LYS A 186 -0.30 8.41 17.64
C LYS A 186 0.49 7.31 18.37
N GLY A 187 1.63 6.92 17.83
CA GLY A 187 2.48 5.86 18.38
C GLY A 187 2.19 4.47 17.81
N ALA A 188 3.18 3.59 17.94
CA ALA A 188 3.13 2.22 17.47
C ALA A 188 2.05 1.40 18.21
N GLU A 189 1.92 1.60 19.52
CA GLU A 189 0.99 0.89 20.39
C GLU A 189 -0.46 1.17 20.00
N TRP A 190 -0.78 2.41 19.63
CA TRP A 190 -2.12 2.79 19.16
C TRP A 190 -2.53 1.97 17.93
N PHE A 191 -1.63 1.84 16.95
CA PHE A 191 -1.92 1.07 15.75
C PHE A 191 -1.96 -0.44 16.03
N ALA A 192 -1.04 -0.94 16.87
CA ALA A 192 -0.95 -2.35 17.26
C ALA A 192 -2.09 -2.84 18.17
N ALA A 193 -2.81 -1.91 18.81
CA ALA A 193 -4.01 -2.19 19.59
C ALA A 193 -5.22 -2.54 18.69
N ILE A 194 -5.17 -2.19 17.40
CA ILE A 194 -6.24 -2.48 16.43
C ILE A 194 -5.91 -3.76 15.67
N GLY A 195 -6.93 -4.57 15.42
CA GLY A 195 -6.83 -5.79 14.62
C GLY A 195 -6.45 -7.04 15.42
N SER A 196 -5.94 -8.07 14.76
CA SER A 196 -5.59 -9.35 15.39
C SER A 196 -4.12 -9.42 15.78
N GLU A 197 -3.74 -10.40 16.60
CA GLU A 197 -2.35 -10.61 17.00
C GLU A 197 -1.38 -10.68 15.80
N LYS A 198 -1.75 -11.43 14.75
CA LYS A 198 -0.92 -11.63 13.55
C LYS A 198 -1.05 -10.52 12.51
N SER A 199 -2.07 -9.67 12.60
CA SER A 199 -2.34 -8.62 11.60
C SER A 199 -2.91 -7.39 12.28
N LYS A 200 -2.03 -6.40 12.49
CA LYS A 200 -2.29 -5.14 13.17
C LYS A 200 -2.93 -4.10 12.26
N GLY A 201 -3.62 -3.15 12.87
CA GLY A 201 -4.25 -2.02 12.22
C GLY A 201 -5.55 -2.35 11.50
N THR A 202 -5.93 -1.44 10.61
CA THR A 202 -7.11 -1.56 9.75
C THR A 202 -6.72 -1.95 8.33
N LYS A 203 -7.74 -2.31 7.54
CA LYS A 203 -7.65 -2.50 6.10
C LYS A 203 -8.88 -1.91 5.45
N VAL A 204 -8.67 -1.13 4.40
CA VAL A 204 -9.74 -0.70 3.51
C VAL A 204 -10.05 -1.85 2.54
N ILE A 205 -11.33 -2.23 2.43
CA ILE A 205 -11.79 -3.24 1.49
C ILE A 205 -12.93 -2.71 0.63
N ALA A 206 -12.93 -3.10 -0.64
CA ALA A 206 -14.03 -2.87 -1.56
C ALA A 206 -15.02 -4.04 -1.47
N LEU A 207 -16.24 -3.75 -1.01
CA LEU A 207 -17.33 -4.71 -0.96
C LEU A 207 -18.16 -4.58 -2.24
N THR A 208 -18.06 -5.57 -3.11
CA THR A 208 -18.66 -5.57 -4.45
C THR A 208 -19.37 -6.89 -4.74
N GLY A 209 -20.14 -6.95 -5.84
CA GLY A 209 -20.84 -8.16 -6.27
C GLY A 209 -22.29 -8.24 -5.79
N LYS A 210 -22.76 -9.45 -5.48
CA LYS A 210 -24.16 -9.73 -5.14
C LYS A 210 -24.45 -9.54 -3.65
N ILE A 211 -24.28 -8.31 -3.18
CA ILE A 211 -24.43 -7.90 -1.78
C ILE A 211 -25.26 -6.62 -1.70
N ARG A 212 -26.04 -6.44 -0.63
CA ARG A 212 -26.98 -5.31 -0.53
C ARG A 212 -26.27 -3.96 -0.42
N ASN A 213 -25.29 -3.88 0.48
CA ASN A 213 -24.54 -2.66 0.71
C ASN A 213 -23.17 -2.79 0.04
N THR A 214 -23.02 -2.24 -1.16
CA THR A 214 -21.73 -2.16 -1.86
C THR A 214 -21.01 -0.84 -1.52
N GLY A 215 -19.68 -0.87 -1.45
CA GLY A 215 -18.89 0.34 -1.22
C GLY A 215 -17.51 0.05 -0.67
N LEU A 216 -16.86 1.10 -0.15
CA LEU A 216 -15.62 0.97 0.61
C LEU A 216 -15.90 1.00 2.10
N ILE A 217 -15.28 0.08 2.81
CA ILE A 217 -15.34 0.02 4.26
C ILE A 217 -13.92 -0.15 4.80
N GLU A 218 -13.61 0.57 5.87
CA GLU A 218 -12.40 0.36 6.64
C GLU A 218 -12.75 -0.49 7.85
N ILE A 219 -12.06 -1.62 8.00
CA ILE A 219 -12.32 -2.58 9.07
C ILE A 219 -11.05 -2.93 9.83
N PRO A 220 -11.14 -3.29 11.11
CA PRO A 220 -10.02 -3.89 11.83
C PRO A 220 -9.59 -5.20 11.15
N MET A 221 -8.27 -5.39 11.02
CA MET A 221 -7.72 -6.65 10.53
C MET A 221 -8.14 -7.82 11.44
N GLY A 222 -8.48 -8.97 10.86
CA GLY A 222 -8.96 -10.14 11.60
C GLY A 222 -10.45 -10.16 11.92
N MET A 223 -11.23 -9.21 11.37
CA MET A 223 -12.69 -9.27 11.39
C MET A 223 -13.19 -10.54 10.66
N PRO A 224 -14.16 -11.28 11.21
CA PRO A 224 -14.76 -12.44 10.54
C PRO A 224 -15.44 -12.07 9.21
N LEU A 225 -15.28 -12.92 8.19
CA LEU A 225 -15.93 -12.72 6.88
C LEU A 225 -17.46 -12.65 7.01
N LYS A 226 -18.05 -13.45 7.91
CA LYS A 226 -19.48 -13.40 8.21
C LYS A 226 -19.92 -11.99 8.63
N ASP A 227 -19.19 -11.32 9.51
CA ASP A 227 -19.57 -9.99 9.99
C ASP A 227 -19.46 -8.95 8.88
N ILE A 228 -18.43 -9.05 8.05
CA ILE A 228 -18.25 -8.20 6.88
C ILE A 228 -19.44 -8.37 5.92
N ILE A 229 -19.81 -9.61 5.59
CA ILE A 229 -20.85 -9.91 4.58
C ILE A 229 -22.25 -9.57 5.10
N PHE A 230 -22.58 -10.02 6.32
CA PHE A 230 -23.95 -9.97 6.81
C PHE A 230 -24.23 -8.75 7.67
N ASN A 231 -23.29 -8.31 8.52
CA ASN A 231 -23.54 -7.15 9.40
C ASN A 231 -23.28 -5.84 8.65
N ILE A 232 -22.15 -5.73 7.95
CA ILE A 232 -21.80 -4.50 7.21
C ILE A 232 -22.45 -4.50 5.82
N GLY A 233 -22.26 -5.59 5.07
CA GLY A 233 -22.79 -5.75 3.72
C GLY A 233 -24.31 -5.96 3.63
N GLY A 234 -24.98 -6.20 4.76
CA GLY A 234 -26.43 -6.41 4.82
C GLY A 234 -26.89 -7.76 4.23
N GLY A 235 -25.97 -8.67 3.91
CA GLY A 235 -26.29 -9.95 3.30
C GLY A 235 -26.52 -9.89 1.78
N ILE A 236 -27.02 -10.98 1.23
CA ILE A 236 -27.09 -11.20 -0.21
C ILE A 236 -28.32 -10.53 -0.83
N GLU A 237 -28.14 -9.96 -2.01
CA GLU A 237 -29.21 -9.34 -2.79
C GLU A 237 -30.38 -10.33 -2.99
N GLY A 238 -31.60 -9.88 -2.65
CA GLY A 238 -32.82 -10.70 -2.77
C GLY A 238 -32.91 -11.86 -1.78
N ASP A 239 -32.27 -11.77 -0.60
CA ASP A 239 -32.31 -12.78 0.47
C ASP A 239 -31.85 -14.18 0.04
N LYS A 240 -31.02 -14.24 -1.01
CA LYS A 240 -30.49 -15.50 -1.51
C LYS A 240 -29.47 -16.10 -0.53
N LEU A 241 -29.28 -17.40 -0.63
CA LEU A 241 -28.24 -18.09 0.13
C LEU A 241 -26.85 -17.65 -0.35
N PHE A 242 -25.96 -17.36 0.60
CA PHE A 242 -24.56 -17.11 0.31
C PHE A 242 -23.91 -18.38 -0.27
N LYS A 243 -23.32 -18.24 -1.46
CA LYS A 243 -22.65 -19.35 -2.15
C LYS A 243 -21.13 -19.32 -1.92
N ALA A 244 -20.50 -18.19 -2.25
CA ALA A 244 -19.07 -18.01 -2.12
C ALA A 244 -18.69 -16.51 -2.14
N VAL A 245 -17.48 -16.21 -1.67
CA VAL A 245 -16.83 -14.90 -1.76
C VAL A 245 -15.43 -15.05 -2.35
N GLN A 246 -15.05 -14.16 -3.26
CA GLN A 246 -13.68 -14.03 -3.70
C GLN A 246 -13.00 -12.92 -2.89
N THR A 247 -11.81 -13.19 -2.36
CA THR A 247 -11.05 -12.19 -1.59
C THR A 247 -9.67 -12.02 -2.21
N GLY A 248 -9.14 -10.79 -2.28
CA GLY A 248 -7.78 -10.53 -2.78
C GLY A 248 -7.68 -10.33 -4.28
N GLY A 249 -8.74 -9.83 -4.93
CA GLY A 249 -8.79 -9.61 -6.37
C GLY A 249 -8.85 -10.94 -7.16
N PRO A 250 -8.64 -10.91 -8.49
CA PRO A 250 -8.65 -12.11 -9.33
C PRO A 250 -7.58 -13.13 -8.94
N SER A 251 -6.49 -12.68 -8.33
CA SER A 251 -5.38 -13.52 -7.88
C SER A 251 -5.69 -14.29 -6.58
N GLY A 252 -6.80 -13.96 -5.93
CA GLY A 252 -7.18 -14.53 -4.65
C GLY A 252 -8.17 -15.69 -4.75
N GLY A 253 -8.29 -16.44 -3.65
CA GLY A 253 -9.13 -17.63 -3.56
C GLY A 253 -10.63 -17.32 -3.53
N VAL A 254 -11.43 -18.30 -3.96
CA VAL A 254 -12.90 -18.30 -3.84
C VAL A 254 -13.28 -19.19 -2.67
N PHE A 255 -13.88 -18.59 -1.64
CA PHE A 255 -14.23 -19.27 -0.39
C PHE A 255 -15.72 -19.59 -0.36
N PRO A 256 -16.11 -20.88 -0.26
CA PRO A 256 -17.51 -21.28 -0.12
C PRO A 256 -18.05 -20.95 1.28
N SER A 257 -19.37 -21.12 1.45
CA SER A 257 -20.09 -20.89 2.70
C SER A 257 -19.50 -21.58 3.94
N SER A 258 -18.84 -22.74 3.77
CA SER A 258 -18.20 -23.48 4.86
C SER A 258 -17.05 -22.71 5.54
N ILE A 259 -16.51 -21.67 4.90
CA ILE A 259 -15.36 -20.89 5.38
C ILE A 259 -15.79 -19.53 5.97
N LEU A 260 -17.10 -19.27 6.12
CA LEU A 260 -17.61 -18.00 6.69
C LEU A 260 -17.12 -17.70 8.13
N ILE A 261 -16.62 -18.69 8.86
CA ILE A 261 -16.03 -18.54 10.21
C ILE A 261 -14.60 -17.94 10.13
N SER A 262 -13.96 -18.00 8.96
CA SER A 262 -12.60 -17.49 8.78
C SER A 262 -12.51 -15.99 8.94
N ARG A 263 -11.37 -15.56 9.48
CA ARG A 263 -11.03 -14.15 9.72
C ARG A 263 -10.25 -13.60 8.55
N LEU A 264 -10.49 -12.33 8.21
CA LEU A 264 -9.69 -11.63 7.21
C LEU A 264 -8.31 -11.28 7.79
N ILE A 265 -7.35 -12.19 7.60
CA ILE A 265 -5.96 -12.03 8.06
C ILE A 265 -5.05 -12.18 6.85
N THR A 266 -3.94 -11.44 6.83
CA THR A 266 -2.99 -11.39 5.71
C THR A 266 -2.37 -12.75 5.32
N ARG A 267 -2.55 -13.83 6.10
CA ARG A 267 -1.96 -15.17 5.86
C ARG A 267 -2.80 -16.39 6.30
N ASP A 268 -3.99 -16.24 6.87
CA ASP A 268 -4.78 -17.40 7.38
C ASP A 268 -5.97 -17.79 6.48
N LEU A 269 -6.15 -17.16 5.30
CA LEU A 269 -7.05 -17.71 4.29
C LEU A 269 -6.31 -18.85 3.58
N PRO A 270 -6.79 -20.11 3.68
CA PRO A 270 -6.08 -21.25 3.14
C PRO A 270 -5.82 -21.04 1.65
N GLN A 271 -4.53 -21.00 1.27
CA GLN A 271 -4.10 -21.02 -0.13
C GLN A 271 -4.42 -22.38 -0.80
N SER A 272 -4.88 -23.36 -0.04
CA SER A 272 -5.28 -24.68 -0.50
C SER A 272 -6.74 -24.71 -0.97
N ALA A 273 -7.01 -24.02 -2.07
CA ALA A 273 -8.15 -24.28 -2.95
C ALA A 273 -7.79 -23.90 -4.41
N GLN A 274 -6.54 -24.18 -4.80
CA GLN A 274 -6.11 -24.31 -6.19
C GLN A 274 -5.91 -25.79 -6.49
#